data_AF-A0A8H7GSH0-F1
#
_entry.id   AF-A0A8H7GSH0-F1
#
_cell.length_a   1.000
_cell.length_b   1.000
_cell.length_c   1.000
_cell.angle_alpha   90.00
_cell.angle_beta   90.00
_cell.angle_gamma   90.00
#
_symmetry.space_group_name_H-M   'P 1'
#
loop_
_entity.id
_entity.type
_entity.pdbx_description
1 polymer ?
#
loop_
_entity_poly.entity_id
_entity_poly.type
_entity_poly.pdbx_seq_one_letter_code
_entity_poly.pdbx_strand_id
1 'polypeptide(L)'
;MDEFENSMSNEIEFQIENYHLERSRALFSEAFDHFKQLLDGVNATVIVQAWAEYESHHGTTEQVEKVKAKCPKQITKRRNVDGVEEVYQEYEFPQTAPNISKFMAKAKQWASTTTS
;
A
#
# COMPACT_ATOMS: atom_id res chain seq x y z
N MET A 1 30.32 35.60 27.06
CA MET A 1 30.53 34.99 25.73
C MET A 1 29.93 33.58 25.68
N ASP A 2 29.47 33.04 26.82
CA ASP A 2 28.81 31.73 26.97
C ASP A 2 27.29 31.67 26.69
N GLU A 3 26.58 32.80 26.60
CA GLU A 3 25.12 32.78 26.36
C GLU A 3 24.73 32.48 24.90
N PHE A 4 25.64 32.68 23.95
CA PHE A 4 25.41 32.35 22.54
C PHE A 4 25.60 30.86 22.24
N GLU A 5 26.45 30.15 22.99
CA GLU A 5 26.63 28.70 22.86
C GLU A 5 25.46 27.92 23.50
N ASN A 6 24.93 28.40 24.63
CA ASN A 6 23.79 27.75 25.29
C ASN A 6 22.49 27.82 24.48
N SER A 7 22.34 28.84 23.62
CA SER A 7 21.21 28.95 22.68
C SER A 7 21.30 27.96 21.50
N MET A 8 22.47 27.42 21.20
CA MET A 8 22.67 26.42 20.13
C MET A 8 22.50 24.98 20.65
N SER A 9 22.60 24.79 21.97
CA SER A 9 22.44 23.50 22.66
C SER A 9 21.01 23.19 23.11
N ASN A 10 20.03 24.06 22.84
CA ASN A 10 18.63 23.68 23.04
C ASN A 10 18.22 22.74 21.91
N GLU A 11 18.62 21.46 22.04
CA GLU A 11 18.20 20.36 21.17
C GLU A 11 16.69 20.46 20.97
N ILE A 12 16.27 20.88 19.78
CA ILE A 12 14.86 20.95 19.41
C ILE A 12 14.42 19.49 19.27
N GLU A 13 13.91 18.93 20.35
CA GLU A 13 13.37 17.58 20.37
C GLU A 13 12.05 17.61 19.57
N PHE A 14 12.13 17.26 18.29
CA PHE A 14 10.96 17.19 17.41
C PHE A 14 10.10 15.99 17.83
N GLN A 15 9.00 16.28 18.52
CA GLN A 15 8.01 15.27 18.86
C GLN A 15 7.13 14.98 17.63
N ILE A 16 7.08 13.71 17.21
CA ILE A 16 6.25 13.29 16.09
C ILE A 16 4.79 13.21 16.56
N GLU A 17 4.02 14.24 16.24
CA GLU A 17 2.58 14.25 16.44
C GLU A 17 1.81 13.37 15.43
N ASN A 18 0.57 12.98 15.78
CA ASN A 18 -0.30 12.18 14.91
C ASN A 18 -0.51 12.80 13.53
N TYR A 19 -0.64 14.13 13.45
CA TYR A 19 -0.78 14.86 12.19
C TYR A 19 0.36 14.55 11.20
N HIS A 20 1.60 14.43 11.70
CA HIS A 20 2.76 14.10 10.87
C HIS A 20 2.65 12.68 10.31
N LEU A 21 2.19 11.72 11.13
CA LEU A 21 2.00 10.34 10.70
C LEU A 21 0.92 10.22 9.62
N GLU A 22 -0.23 10.88 9.83
CA GLU A 22 -1.34 10.88 8.87
C GLU A 22 -0.93 11.49 7.53
N ARG A 23 -0.17 12.59 7.55
CA ARG A 23 0.33 13.24 6.35
C ARG A 23 1.31 12.35 5.57
N SER A 24 2.25 11.69 6.26
CA SER A 24 3.17 10.75 5.61
C SER A 24 2.41 9.57 4.97
N ARG A 25 1.42 9.01 5.68
CA ARG A 25 0.56 7.93 5.15
C ARG A 25 -0.22 8.37 3.91
N ALA A 26 -0.76 9.59 3.91
CA ALA A 26 -1.46 10.14 2.76
C ALA A 26 -0.54 10.23 1.54
N LEU A 27 0.70 10.71 1.73
CA LEU A 27 1.69 10.81 0.65
C LEU A 27 2.05 9.42 0.07
N PHE A 28 2.29 8.43 0.93
CA PHE A 28 2.55 7.06 0.46
C PHE A 28 1.35 6.47 -0.29
N SER A 29 0.13 6.75 0.16
CA SER A 29 -1.08 6.28 -0.53
C SER A 29 -1.20 6.90 -1.92
N GLU A 30 -0.96 8.21 -2.05
CA GLU A 30 -1.01 8.92 -3.33
C GLU A 30 0.05 8.40 -4.30
N ALA A 31 1.28 8.21 -3.83
CA ALA A 31 2.37 7.65 -4.62
C ALA A 31 2.04 6.21 -5.09
N PHE A 32 1.48 5.38 -4.21
CA PHE A 32 1.07 4.03 -4.57
C PHE A 32 -0.04 4.02 -5.62
N ASP A 33 -1.08 4.85 -5.47
CA ASP A 33 -2.16 4.95 -6.43
C ASP A 33 -1.68 5.45 -7.80
N HIS A 34 -0.71 6.37 -7.84
CA HIS A 34 -0.07 6.82 -9.07
C HIS A 34 0.63 5.66 -9.81
N PHE A 35 1.48 4.87 -9.14
CA PHE A 35 2.16 3.74 -9.78
C PHE A 35 1.20 2.61 -10.16
N LYS A 36 0.14 2.41 -9.38
CA LYS A 36 -0.93 1.46 -9.70
C LYS A 36 -1.67 1.85 -10.99
N GLN A 37 -1.95 3.14 -11.21
CA GLN A 37 -2.55 3.63 -12.45
C GLN A 37 -1.63 3.45 -13.66
N LEU A 38 -0.32 3.58 -13.46
CA LEU A 38 0.69 3.34 -14.50
C LEU A 38 1.00 1.85 -14.74
N LEU A 39 0.40 0.95 -13.96
CA LEU A 39 0.72 -0.50 -13.93
C LEU A 39 2.22 -0.79 -13.69
N ASP A 40 2.91 0.15 -13.05
CA ASP A 40 4.32 0.04 -12.73
C ASP A 40 4.49 -0.65 -11.37
N GLY A 41 4.51 -1.98 -11.40
CA GLY A 41 4.64 -2.77 -10.19
C GLY A 41 6.04 -2.75 -9.56
N VAL A 42 7.08 -2.41 -10.32
CA VAL A 42 8.44 -2.26 -9.75
C VAL A 42 8.44 -1.10 -8.77
N ASN A 43 8.05 0.08 -9.23
CA ASN A 43 8.04 1.28 -8.39
C ASN A 43 6.98 1.18 -7.28
N ALA A 44 5.80 0.61 -7.57
CA ALA A 44 4.81 0.36 -6.53
C ALA A 44 5.33 -0.56 -5.41
N THR A 45 6.13 -1.58 -5.73
CA THR A 45 6.76 -2.47 -4.73
C THR A 45 7.72 -1.70 -3.84
N VAL A 46 8.55 -0.84 -4.43
CA VAL A 46 9.50 0.02 -3.70
C VAL A 46 8.77 0.95 -2.72
N ILE A 47 7.68 1.58 -3.17
CA ILE A 47 6.84 2.44 -2.32
C ILE A 47 6.23 1.65 -1.15
N VAL A 48 5.69 0.45 -1.41
CA VAL A 48 5.10 -0.38 -0.35
C VAL A 48 6.15 -0.83 0.66
N GLN A 49 7.36 -1.17 0.22
CA GLN A 49 8.46 -1.55 1.10
C GLN A 49 8.91 -0.38 1.99
N ALA A 50 9.14 0.80 1.39
CA ALA A 50 9.51 2.00 2.13
C ALA A 50 8.40 2.41 3.13
N TRP A 51 7.13 2.30 2.74
CA TRP A 51 6.01 2.56 3.64
C TRP A 51 5.96 1.54 4.80
N ALA A 52 6.18 0.24 4.53
CA ALA A 52 6.23 -0.77 5.58
C ALA A 52 7.39 -0.54 6.57
N GLU A 53 8.55 -0.10 6.09
CA GLU A 53 9.68 0.29 6.92
C GLU A 53 9.35 1.52 7.77
N TYR A 54 8.70 2.53 7.20
CA TYR A 54 8.24 3.71 7.94
C TYR A 54 7.26 3.32 9.08
N GLU A 55 6.26 2.49 8.78
CA GLU A 55 5.31 2.01 9.81
C GLU A 55 5.97 1.09 10.84
N SER A 56 7.09 0.43 10.51
CA SER A 56 7.84 -0.36 11.49
C SER A 56 8.55 0.50 12.53
N HIS A 57 8.90 1.75 12.19
CA HIS A 57 9.58 2.68 13.11
C HIS A 57 8.60 3.57 13.87
N HIS A 58 7.49 3.96 13.23
CA HIS A 58 6.58 4.99 13.76
C HIS A 58 5.14 4.50 13.98
N GLY A 59 4.80 3.30 13.49
CA GLY A 59 3.45 2.77 13.47
C GLY A 59 3.25 1.53 14.36
N THR A 60 2.23 0.75 14.04
CA THR A 60 1.92 -0.52 14.71
C THR A 60 2.09 -1.70 13.76
N THR A 61 2.32 -2.89 14.31
CA THR A 61 2.49 -4.13 13.53
C THR A 61 1.31 -4.39 12.60
N GLU A 62 0.08 -4.12 13.04
CA GLU A 62 -1.12 -4.26 12.21
C GLU A 62 -1.10 -3.36 10.96
N GLN A 63 -0.54 -2.15 11.08
CA GLN A 63 -0.43 -1.23 9.95
C GLN A 63 0.64 -1.70 8.97
N VAL A 64 1.76 -2.21 9.47
CA VAL A 64 2.80 -2.84 8.66
C VAL A 64 2.23 -4.00 7.84
N GLU A 65 1.43 -4.86 8.45
CA GLU A 65 0.78 -5.97 7.74
C GLU A 65 -0.22 -5.49 6.68
N LYS A 66 -1.02 -4.46 6.98
CA LYS A 66 -1.94 -3.85 6.01
C LYS A 66 -1.20 -3.27 4.81
N VAL A 67 -0.05 -2.63 5.02
CA VAL A 67 0.78 -2.08 3.94
C VAL A 67 1.40 -3.22 3.12
N LYS A 68 1.98 -4.23 3.76
CA LYS A 68 2.53 -5.41 3.08
C LYS A 68 1.50 -6.15 2.23
N ALA A 69 0.25 -6.21 2.67
CA ALA A 69 -0.84 -6.82 1.91
C ALA A 69 -1.17 -6.08 0.60
N LYS A 70 -0.72 -4.83 0.42
CA LYS A 70 -0.88 -4.05 -0.83
C LYS A 70 0.20 -4.35 -1.87
N CYS A 71 1.26 -5.08 -1.50
CA CYS A 71 2.40 -5.35 -2.37
C CYS A 71 1.95 -6.11 -3.64
N PRO A 72 2.28 -5.63 -4.85
CA PRO A 72 1.92 -6.31 -6.08
C PRO A 72 2.73 -7.62 -6.23
N LYS A 73 2.13 -8.63 -6.85
CA LYS A 73 2.79 -9.90 -7.16
C LYS A 73 3.40 -9.84 -8.54
N GLN A 74 4.69 -10.16 -8.63
CA GLN A 74 5.38 -10.30 -9.92
C GLN A 74 5.02 -11.65 -10.54
N ILE A 75 4.52 -11.63 -11.78
CA ILE A 75 4.13 -12.82 -12.54
C ILE A 75 4.88 -12.79 -13.88
N THR A 76 5.63 -13.87 -14.15
CA THR A 76 6.30 -14.05 -15.43
C THR A 76 5.34 -14.73 -16.40
N LYS A 77 4.96 -14.04 -17.47
CA LYS A 77 4.14 -14.59 -18.55
C LYS A 77 5.00 -14.85 -19.80
N ARG A 78 4.67 -15.93 -20.50
CA ARG A 78 5.28 -16.31 -21.78
C ARG A 78 4.22 -16.14 -22.86
N ARG A 79 4.54 -15.40 -23.91
CA ARG A 79 3.68 -15.29 -25.10
C ARG A 79 4.47 -15.71 -26.33
N ASN A 80 3.86 -16.53 -27.16
CA ASN A 80 4.40 -16.83 -28.49
C ASN A 80 3.78 -15.84 -29.49
N VAL A 81 4.62 -15.05 -30.15
CA VAL A 81 4.24 -14.15 -31.25
C VAL A 81 5.15 -14.47 -32.41
N ASP A 82 4.58 -14.84 -33.56
CA ASP A 82 5.32 -15.15 -34.80
C ASP A 82 6.49 -16.15 -34.64
N GLY A 83 6.32 -17.17 -33.79
CA GLY A 83 7.33 -18.22 -33.58
C GLY A 83 8.49 -17.81 -32.67
N VAL A 84 8.49 -16.60 -32.12
CA VAL A 84 9.42 -16.14 -31.08
C VAL A 84 8.71 -16.22 -29.73
N GLU A 85 9.35 -16.87 -28.75
CA GLU A 85 8.90 -16.87 -27.35
C GLU A 85 9.37 -15.58 -26.67
N GLU A 86 8.44 -14.69 -26.35
CA GLU A 86 8.71 -13.47 -25.60
C GLU A 86 8.27 -13.64 -24.14
N VAL A 87 9.20 -13.35 -23.22
CA VAL A 87 8.96 -13.40 -21.78
C VAL A 87 8.73 -11.98 -21.28
N TYR A 88 7.54 -11.73 -20.73
CA TYR A 88 7.16 -10.44 -20.18
C TYR A 88 6.85 -10.57 -18.68
N GLN A 89 7.28 -9.58 -17.91
CA GLN A 89 6.98 -9.48 -16.49
C GLN A 89 5.74 -8.61 -16.31
N GLU A 90 4.69 -9.18 -15.72
CA GLU A 90 3.46 -8.48 -15.40
C GLU A 90 3.32 -8.40 -13.88
N TYR A 91 2.76 -7.31 -13.37
CA TYR A 91 2.53 -7.12 -11.94
C TYR A 91 1.04 -7.13 -11.65
N GLU A 92 0.61 -8.08 -10.81
CA GLU A 92 -0.78 -8.17 -10.36
C GLU A 92 -0.94 -7.45 -9.02
N PHE A 93 -1.73 -6.38 -9.03
CA PHE A 93 -2.07 -5.66 -7.80
C PHE A 93 -3.23 -6.35 -7.09
N PRO A 94 -3.15 -6.59 -5.77
CA PRO A 94 -4.25 -7.19 -5.02
C PRO A 94 -5.50 -6.29 -5.12
N GLN A 95 -6.59 -6.82 -5.68
CA GLN A 95 -7.84 -6.09 -5.76
C GLN A 95 -8.51 -6.03 -4.39
N THR A 96 -8.64 -4.82 -3.83
CA THR A 96 -9.49 -4.51 -2.68
C THR A 96 -10.98 -4.42 -3.05
N ALA A 97 -11.40 -4.95 -4.20
CA ALA A 97 -12.79 -4.89 -4.61
C ALA A 97 -13.64 -5.70 -3.61
N PRO A 98 -14.71 -5.12 -3.04
CA PRO A 98 -15.65 -5.91 -2.25
C PRO A 98 -16.20 -7.01 -3.15
N ASN A 99 -16.19 -8.26 -2.68
CA ASN A 99 -16.78 -9.40 -3.39
C ASN A 99 -18.30 -9.21 -3.48
N ILE A 100 -18.77 -8.39 -4.42
CA ILE A 100 -20.19 -8.09 -4.68
C ILE A 100 -20.98 -9.37 -4.92
N SER A 101 -20.33 -10.40 -5.50
CA SER A 101 -20.89 -11.73 -5.70
C SER A 101 -21.35 -12.39 -4.39
N LYS A 102 -20.59 -12.24 -3.29
CA LYS A 102 -20.96 -12.77 -1.96
C LYS A 102 -22.14 -12.00 -1.35
N PHE A 103 -22.22 -10.70 -1.56
CA PHE A 103 -23.36 -9.89 -1.11
C PHE A 103 -24.64 -10.28 -1.84
N MET A 104 -24.60 -10.39 -3.18
CA MET A 104 -25.75 -10.85 -3.98
C MET A 104 -26.20 -12.26 -3.60
N ALA A 105 -25.27 -13.18 -3.31
CA ALA A 105 -25.59 -14.54 -2.88
C ALA A 105 -26.38 -14.56 -1.56
N LYS A 106 -25.96 -13.75 -0.56
CA LYS A 106 -26.67 -13.66 0.73
C LYS A 106 -28.04 -12.99 0.60
N ALA A 107 -28.17 -11.97 -0.25
CA ALA A 107 -29.47 -11.33 -0.50
C ALA A 107 -30.49 -12.31 -1.11
N LYS A 108 -30.04 -13.18 -2.04
CA LYS A 108 -30.89 -14.24 -2.61
C LYS A 108 -31.33 -15.26 -1.56
N GLN A 109 -30.44 -15.65 -0.65
CA GLN A 109 -30.77 -16.58 0.45
C GLN A 109 -31.85 -16.00 1.38
N TRP A 110 -31.77 -14.72 1.73
CA TRP A 110 -32.79 -14.05 2.52
C TRP A 110 -34.14 -13.96 1.80
N ALA A 111 -34.15 -13.62 0.51
CA ALA A 111 -35.38 -13.60 -0.27
C ALA A 111 -36.07 -14.96 -0.32
N SER A 112 -35.30 -16.06 -0.46
CA SER A 112 -35.87 -17.41 -0.45
C SER A 112 -36.42 -17.84 0.93
N THR A 113 -35.81 -17.40 2.04
CA THR A 113 -36.31 -17.75 3.38
C THR A 113 -37.60 -17.02 3.77
N THR A 114 -37.94 -15.90 3.11
CA THR A 114 -39.19 -15.16 3.37
C THR A 114 -40.38 -15.73 2.58
N THR A 115 -40.17 -16.63 1.62
CA THR A 115 -41.23 -17.22 0.76
C THR A 115 -41.55 -18.68 1.12
N SER A 116 -41.33 -19.12 2.36
CA SER A 116 -41.81 -20.42 2.86
C SER A 116 -42.56 -20.28 4.18
#